data_AF-A0A7U9TJM4-F1
#
_entry.id   AF-A0A7U9TJM4-F1
#
_cell.length_a   1.000
_cell.length_b   1.000
_cell.length_c   1.000
_cell.angle_alpha   90.00
_cell.angle_beta   90.00
_cell.angle_gamma   90.00
#
_symmetry.space_group_name_H-M   'P 1'
#
loop_
_entity.id
_entity.type
_entity.pdbx_description
1 polymer ?
#
loop_
_entity_poly.entity_id
_entity_poly.type
_entity_poly.pdbx_seq_one_letter_code
_entity_poly.pdbx_strand_id
1 'polypeptide(L)' 'MNYFDVDNYMRKLRESLGMNKLHAHMFRHSLATLWLRSGADIVSVMEVMGHKNMETTQRYQHTEKRHIKNMYEKYELD' A
#
# COMPACT_ATOMS: atom_id res chain seq x y z
N MET A 1 9.27 2.24 -22.27
CA MET A 1 9.19 2.90 -20.94
C MET A 1 9.94 2.04 -19.95
N ASN A 2 11.08 2.52 -19.46
CA ASN A 2 11.96 1.82 -18.53
C ASN A 2 11.77 2.35 -17.10
N TYR A 3 12.54 1.83 -16.14
CA TYR A 3 12.48 2.27 -14.73
C TYR A 3 12.73 3.78 -14.56
N PHE A 4 13.69 4.34 -15.30
CA PHE A 4 14.04 5.76 -15.22
C PHE A 4 12.91 6.66 -15.73
N ASP A 5 12.18 6.23 -16.76
CA ASP A 5 11.02 6.97 -17.26
C ASP A 5 9.94 7.07 -16.16
N VAL A 6 9.64 5.94 -15.50
CA VAL A 6 8.65 5.89 -14.42
C VAL A 6 9.05 6.78 -13.25
N ASP A 7 10.31 6.71 -12.80
CA ASP A 7 10.77 7.55 -11.70
C ASP A 7 10.75 9.05 -12.07
N ASN A 8 11.09 9.41 -13.31
CA ASN A 8 10.98 10.78 -13.80
C ASN A 8 9.53 11.30 -13.79
N TYR A 9 8.56 10.48 -14.19
CA TYR A 9 7.15 10.85 -14.07
C TYR A 9 6.71 11.01 -12.62
N MET A 10 7.13 10.08 -11.75
CA MET A 10 6.85 10.18 -10.32
C MET A 10 7.42 11.47 -9.72
N ARG A 11 8.64 11.85 -10.08
CA ARG A 11 9.25 13.11 -9.64
C ARG A 11 8.41 14.33 -10.06
N LYS A 12 8.02 14.41 -11.34
CA LYS A 12 7.14 15.49 -11.82
C LYS A 12 5.81 15.54 -11.05
N LEU A 13 5.22 14.38 -10.76
CA LEU A 13 3.99 14.30 -9.97
C LEU A 13 4.21 14.80 -8.53
N ARG A 14 5.30 14.38 -7.85
CA ARG A 14 5.64 14.86 -6.49
C ARG A 14 5.70 16.38 -6.44
N GLU A 15 6.38 17.00 -7.41
CA GLU A 15 6.54 18.45 -7.52
C GLU A 15 5.19 19.14 -7.76
N SER A 16 4.39 18.65 -8.72
CA SER A 16 3.10 19.25 -9.07
C SER A 16 2.04 19.16 -7.97
N LEU A 17 2.08 18.11 -7.15
CA LEU A 17 1.09 17.85 -6.10
C LEU A 17 1.58 18.27 -4.70
N GLY A 18 2.83 18.72 -4.55
CA GLY A 18 3.44 18.96 -3.24
C GLY A 18 3.60 17.69 -2.39
N MET A 19 3.62 16.50 -3.01
CA MET A 19 3.63 15.20 -2.34
C MET A 19 5.04 14.60 -2.34
N ASN A 20 5.92 15.06 -1.45
CA ASN A 20 7.35 14.69 -1.43
C ASN A 20 7.63 13.18 -1.28
N LYS A 21 6.68 12.40 -0.76
CA LYS A 21 6.85 10.96 -0.51
C LYS A 21 6.29 10.06 -1.62
N LEU A 22 5.65 10.59 -2.66
CA LEU A 22 4.97 9.77 -3.69
C LEU A 22 5.98 8.98 -4.53
N HIS A 23 5.93 7.65 -4.51
CA HIS A 23 6.78 6.80 -5.35
C HIS A 23 6.00 5.59 -5.87
N ALA A 24 6.50 4.93 -6.93
CA ALA A 24 5.78 3.86 -7.62
C ALA A 24 5.32 2.72 -6.69
N HIS A 25 6.13 2.37 -5.68
CA HIS A 25 5.78 1.33 -4.71
C HIS A 25 4.59 1.70 -3.81
N MET A 26 4.27 2.99 -3.62
CA MET A 26 3.09 3.39 -2.85
C MET A 26 1.79 2.95 -3.50
N PHE A 27 1.69 2.97 -4.83
CA PHE A 27 0.48 2.49 -5.51
C PHE A 27 0.23 1.01 -5.24
N ARG A 28 1.32 0.22 -5.27
CA ARG A 28 1.29 -1.20 -4.92
C ARG A 28 0.87 -1.41 -3.46
N HIS A 29 1.37 -0.59 -2.54
CA HIS A 29 0.94 -0.63 -1.14
C HIS A 29 -0.54 -0.27 -0.97
N SER A 30 -1.00 0.82 -1.58
CA SER A 30 -2.39 1.28 -1.51
C SER A 30 -3.36 0.24 -2.07
N LEU A 31 -3.00 -0.41 -3.18
CA LEU A 31 -3.82 -1.47 -3.78
C LEU A 31 -3.94 -2.70 -2.87
N ALA A 32 -2.84 -3.15 -2.28
CA ALA A 32 -2.83 -4.30 -1.37
C ALA A 32 -3.66 -4.04 -0.11
N THR A 33 -3.48 -2.88 0.52
CA THR A 33 -4.29 -2.45 1.67
C THR A 33 -5.77 -2.37 1.31
N LEU A 34 -6.11 -1.78 0.16
CA LEU A 34 -7.51 -1.65 -0.26
C LEU A 34 -8.18 -3.03 -0.42
N TRP A 35 -7.52 -3.98 -1.07
CA TRP A 35 -8.09 -5.31 -1.26
C TRP A 35 -8.24 -6.09 0.04
N LEU A 36 -7.24 -6.04 0.92
CA LEU A 36 -7.35 -6.68 2.23
C LEU A 36 -8.48 -6.07 3.07
N ARG A 37 -8.68 -4.75 3.01
CA ARG A 37 -9.81 -4.08 3.67
C ARG A 37 -11.16 -4.46 3.08
N SER A 38 -11.21 -4.71 1.78
CA SER A 38 -12.41 -5.20 1.09
C SER A 38 -12.68 -6.70 1.31
N GLY A 39 -11.88 -7.39 2.15
CA GLY A 39 -12.08 -8.79 2.49
C GLY A 39 -11.46 -9.78 1.51
N ALA A 40 -10.59 -9.33 0.60
CA ALA A 40 -9.82 -10.25 -0.24
C ALA A 40 -8.89 -11.10 0.61
N ASP A 41 -8.78 -12.38 0.29
CA ASP A 41 -7.84 -13.26 0.97
C ASP A 41 -6.39 -12.92 0.59
N ILE A 42 -5.46 -13.20 1.51
CA ILE A 42 -4.05 -12.82 1.35
C ILE A 42 -3.37 -13.56 0.18
N VAL A 43 -3.86 -14.73 -0.21
CA VAL A 43 -3.29 -15.53 -1.31
C VAL A 43 -3.68 -14.89 -2.65
N SER A 44 -4.94 -14.49 -2.83
CA SER A 44 -5.37 -13.72 -4.00
C SER A 44 -4.59 -12.41 -4.13
N VAL A 45 -4.38 -11.68 -3.02
CA VAL A 45 -3.57 -10.45 -3.03
C VAL A 45 -2.11 -10.75 -3.42
N MET A 46 -1.54 -11.85 -2.93
CA MET A 46 -0.18 -12.30 -3.29
C MET A 46 -0.03 -12.55 -4.80
N GLU A 47 -0.96 -13.31 -5.37
CA GLU A 47 -0.92 -13.71 -6.78
C GLU A 47 -0.99 -12.49 -7.69
N VAL A 48 -1.92 -11.57 -7.43
CA VAL A 48 -2.07 -10.37 -8.26
C VAL A 48 -0.88 -9.42 -8.12
N MET A 49 -0.25 -9.39 -6.94
CA MET A 49 0.98 -8.65 -6.76
C MET A 49 2.18 -9.36 -7.42
N GLY A 50 2.14 -10.67 -7.63
CA GLY A 50 3.27 -11.45 -8.14
C GLY A 50 4.39 -11.63 -7.12
N HIS A 51 4.05 -11.65 -5.82
CA HIS A 51 5.04 -11.94 -4.77
C HIS A 51 5.37 -13.43 -4.74
N LYS A 52 6.64 -13.78 -4.96
CA LYS A 52 7.12 -15.17 -4.84
C LYS A 52 7.16 -15.67 -3.38
N ASN A 53 7.20 -14.75 -2.41
CA ASN A 53 7.34 -15.07 -0.98
C ASN A 53 6.14 -14.53 -0.19
N MET A 54 5.61 -15.33 0.74
CA MET A 54 4.45 -14.94 1.57
C MET A 54 4.80 -13.87 2.61
N GLU A 55 6.04 -13.84 3.07
CA GLU A 55 6.56 -12.87 4.04
C GLU A 55 6.39 -11.41 3.57
N THR A 56 6.60 -11.14 2.27
CA THR A 56 6.42 -9.79 1.71
C THR A 56 4.96 -9.31 1.72
N THR A 57 4.00 -10.23 1.75
CA THR A 57 2.57 -9.89 1.75
C THR A 57 1.99 -9.88 3.16
N GLN A 58 2.54 -10.68 4.08
CA GLN A 58 2.16 -10.64 5.50
C GLN A 58 2.36 -9.27 6.15
N ARG A 59 3.31 -8.46 5.65
CA ARG A 59 3.51 -7.06 6.07
C ARG A 59 2.24 -6.20 5.96
N TYR A 60 1.36 -6.46 4.99
CA TYR A 60 0.11 -5.72 4.84
C TYR A 60 -0.91 -6.11 5.90
N GLN A 61 -1.00 -7.40 6.22
CA GLN A 61 -1.93 -7.91 7.23
C GLN A 61 -1.67 -7.30 8.63
N HIS A 62 -0.41 -7.14 9.02
CA HIS A 62 -0.06 -6.47 10.28
C HIS A 62 -0.37 -4.97 10.28
N THR A 63 -0.24 -4.32 9.13
CA THR A 63 -0.55 -2.89 8.99
C THR A 63 -2.04 -2.63 9.14
N GLU A 64 -2.89 -3.50 8.56
CA GLU A 64 -4.36 -3.41 8.72
C GLU A 64 -4.81 -3.63 10.16
N LYS A 65 -4.29 -4.66 10.85
CA LYS A 65 -4.62 -4.92 12.26
C LYS A 65 -4.32 -3.71 13.15
N ARG A 66 -3.17 -3.05 12.92
CA ARG A 66 -2.80 -1.82 13.62
C ARG A 66 -3.73 -0.66 13.26
N HIS A 67 -4.11 -0.51 12.00
CA HIS A 67 -5.03 0.55 11.58
C HIS A 67 -6.40 0.42 12.24
N ILE A 68 -6.95 -0.81 12.30
CA ILE A 68 -8.21 -1.11 12.98
C ILE A 68 -8.11 -0.79 14.47
N LYS A 69 -7.05 -1.25 15.16
CA LYS A 69 -6.82 -0.95 16.58
C LYS A 69 -6.79 0.56 16.86
N ASN A 70 -6.04 1.32 16.06
CA ASN A 70 -5.94 2.76 16.19
C ASN A 70 -7.29 3.47 15.94
N MET A 71 -8.13 2.93 15.05
CA MET A 71 -9.48 3.47 14.83
C MET A 71 -10.38 3.25 16.04
N TYR A 72 -10.38 2.03 16.62
CA TYR A 72 -11.13 1.74 17.85
C TYR A 72 -10.66 2.63 19.01
N GLU A 73 -9.35 2.71 19.26
CA GLU A 73 -8.79 3.57 20.31
C GLU A 73 -9.17 5.05 20.12
N LYS A 74 -9.26 5.53 18.88
CA LYS A 74 -9.67 6.90 18.59
C LYS A 74 -11.16 7.14 18.87
N TYR A 75 -12.03 6.19 18.55
CA TYR A 75 -13.47 6.30 18.82
C TYR A 75 -13.86 6.06 20.28
N GLU A 76 -13.03 5.34 21.05
CA GLU A 76 -13.22 5.17 22.50
C GLU A 76 -12.74 6.37 23.33
N LEU A 77 -12.10 7.35 22.69
CA LEU A 77 -11.56 8.57 23.32
C LEU A 77 -12.35 9.86 22.98
N ASP A 78 -13.43 9.74 22.19
CA ASP A 78 -14.42 10.79 21.89
C ASP A 78 -15.72 10.54 22.68
#